data_AF-A0A842Y338-F1
#
_entry.id   AF-A0A842Y338-F1
#
_cell.length_a   1.000
_cell.length_b   1.000
_cell.length_c   1.000
_cell.angle_alpha   90.00
_cell.angle_beta   90.00
_cell.angle_gamma   90.00
#
_symmetry.space_group_name_H-M   'P 1'
#
loop_
_entity.id
_entity.type
_entity.pdbx_description
1 polymer ?
#
loop_
_entity_poly.entity_id
_entity_poly.type
_entity_poly.pdbx_seq_one_letter_code
_entity_poly.pdbx_strand_id
1 'polypeptide(L)'
;LTIAEASPITPEMIMGNFGYNYYLAYLAIGILFYYIIKKSNAEYTLLAVWSVFVLAIMLAQNRFAYYYAVNVAILVGLLGSLVLDFSGWKRFDSNNVVECVKNTRIQHIISLVLVITVIGFLPSSASPYRNTMDAAPWGAVSGGYYEWYDALTWMKDNTPEPDLPYYSIYEKPPRGELYPYSGNDYGVMSWWDYGHIITYRAHRIPNANPFQAGIGGGAEQRPGASTFLIAPAEEEANDVLDKLGINGKPGARYVISNAYMAYSILTVFAEWAEMNYGYYTQVQTSSGLQVVPSQKYYDTMVAKLHIFDTNGLKNYRLVHESTPNPYTRGGNEETGYKNVYNVLYGGNLQIENSGYVKIFEYVKGATITGIAPADVTVTLTNTIVTNIGRTVSYSQTTTAVNGTYSFTVPYSTLGPIPEETQFDTKPAGPYTVTAGELSKQIDVSERYVLDGGTVTLDLV
;
A
#
# COMPACT_ATOMS: atom_id res chain seq x y z
N LEU A 1 12.62 10.66 -6.47
CA LEU A 1 11.16 10.53 -6.66
C LEU A 1 10.83 9.13 -7.12
N THR A 2 10.19 8.34 -6.27
CA THR A 2 9.77 6.94 -6.52
C THR A 2 8.40 6.83 -7.20
N ILE A 3 7.92 7.91 -7.83
CA ILE A 3 6.65 7.91 -8.56
C ILE A 3 6.83 7.07 -9.83
N ALA A 4 6.37 5.82 -9.79
CA ALA A 4 6.57 4.84 -10.85
C ALA A 4 6.04 5.29 -12.22
N GLU A 5 5.00 6.12 -12.27
CA GLU A 5 4.41 6.59 -13.52
C GLU A 5 5.17 7.78 -14.15
N ALA A 6 5.99 8.47 -13.36
CA ALA A 6 6.76 9.64 -13.80
C ALA A 6 8.10 9.28 -14.44
N SER A 7 8.50 8.01 -14.37
CA SER A 7 9.74 7.54 -15.00
C SER A 7 9.57 7.42 -16.52
N PRO A 8 10.70 7.52 -17.26
CA PRO A 8 10.73 7.13 -18.66
C PRO A 8 10.24 5.70 -18.83
N ILE A 9 9.43 5.48 -19.86
CA ILE A 9 8.93 4.14 -20.17
C ILE A 9 10.07 3.25 -20.69
N THR A 10 10.16 2.02 -20.18
CA THR A 10 11.19 1.08 -20.63
C THR A 10 10.72 0.29 -21.86
N PRO A 11 11.63 -0.30 -22.66
CA PRO A 11 11.27 -1.19 -23.75
C PRO A 11 10.35 -2.35 -23.33
N GLU A 12 10.57 -2.90 -22.15
CA GLU A 12 9.74 -3.98 -21.58
C GLU A 12 8.32 -3.48 -21.31
N MET A 13 8.16 -2.27 -20.77
CA MET A 13 6.85 -1.66 -20.51
C MET A 13 6.12 -1.33 -21.82
N ILE A 14 6.82 -0.80 -22.82
CA ILE A 14 6.25 -0.57 -24.16
C ILE A 14 5.73 -1.90 -24.73
N MET A 15 6.56 -2.95 -24.64
CA MET A 15 6.19 -4.27 -25.15
C MET A 15 5.00 -4.85 -24.41
N GLY A 16 4.92 -4.68 -23.08
CA GLY A 16 3.77 -5.10 -22.28
C GLY A 16 2.49 -4.35 -22.66
N ASN A 17 2.57 -3.02 -22.85
CA ASN A 17 1.41 -2.18 -23.14
C ASN A 17 0.85 -2.36 -24.56
N PHE A 18 1.72 -2.53 -25.56
CA PHE A 18 1.32 -2.47 -26.97
C PHE A 18 1.68 -3.72 -27.78
N GLY A 19 2.49 -4.62 -27.24
CA GLY A 19 3.06 -5.73 -28.02
C GLY A 19 3.88 -5.22 -29.21
N TYR A 20 3.99 -6.04 -30.25
CA TYR A 20 4.68 -5.63 -31.48
C TYR A 20 3.94 -4.53 -32.28
N ASN A 21 2.67 -4.22 -31.96
CA ASN A 21 1.92 -3.17 -32.66
C ASN A 21 2.57 -1.80 -32.53
N TYR A 22 3.37 -1.60 -31.48
CA TYR A 22 4.20 -0.42 -31.34
C TYR A 22 5.17 -0.21 -32.53
N TYR A 23 5.81 -1.29 -33.02
CA TYR A 23 6.70 -1.22 -34.18
C TYR A 23 5.93 -1.00 -35.48
N LEU A 24 4.74 -1.61 -35.61
CA LEU A 24 3.86 -1.34 -36.75
C LEU A 24 3.42 0.12 -36.76
N ALA A 25 3.13 0.72 -35.60
CA ALA A 25 2.80 2.13 -35.52
C ALA A 25 3.94 3.03 -36.04
N TYR A 26 5.20 2.69 -35.80
CA TYR A 26 6.35 3.42 -36.35
C TYR A 26 6.44 3.34 -37.88
N LEU A 27 6.20 2.16 -38.43
CA LEU A 27 6.13 1.98 -39.89
C LEU A 27 5.02 2.85 -40.49
N ALA A 28 3.84 2.87 -39.86
CA ALA A 28 2.71 3.69 -40.27
C ALA A 28 3.05 5.19 -40.25
N ILE A 29 3.72 5.68 -39.19
CA ILE A 29 4.20 7.06 -39.09
C ILE A 29 5.14 7.39 -40.26
N GLY A 30 6.09 6.50 -40.58
CA GLY A 30 6.99 6.67 -41.73
C GLY A 30 6.25 6.77 -43.06
N ILE A 31 5.22 5.94 -43.27
CA ILE A 31 4.37 5.98 -44.47
C ILE A 31 3.56 7.28 -44.54
N LEU A 32 3.02 7.76 -43.41
CA LEU A 32 2.32 9.04 -43.35
C LEU A 32 3.23 10.20 -43.76
N PHE A 33 4.45 10.26 -43.23
CA PHE A 33 5.42 11.28 -43.65
C PHE A 33 5.74 11.20 -45.14
N TYR A 34 5.91 10.00 -45.68
CA TYR A 34 6.08 9.80 -47.12
C TYR A 34 4.90 10.34 -47.95
N TYR A 35 3.66 10.06 -47.54
CA TYR A 35 2.47 10.60 -48.20
C TYR A 35 2.37 12.11 -48.10
N ILE A 36 2.67 12.69 -46.94
CA ILE A 36 2.70 14.15 -46.73
C ILE A 36 3.71 14.82 -47.66
N ILE A 37 4.93 14.25 -47.78
CA ILE A 37 5.98 14.77 -48.66
C ILE A 37 5.57 14.68 -50.13
N LYS A 38 4.93 13.58 -50.54
CA LYS A 38 4.46 13.41 -51.93
C LYS A 38 3.27 14.29 -52.29
N LYS A 39 2.32 14.43 -51.37
CA LYS A 39 1.10 15.22 -51.56
C LYS A 39 0.60 15.66 -50.20
N SER A 40 0.76 16.95 -49.91
CA SER A 40 0.26 17.53 -48.67
C SER A 40 -1.24 17.25 -48.51
N ASN A 41 -1.60 16.71 -47.36
CA ASN A 41 -2.96 16.38 -46.98
C ASN A 41 -3.10 16.68 -45.48
N ALA A 42 -4.11 17.51 -45.14
CA ALA A 42 -4.32 17.98 -43.77
C ALA A 42 -4.62 16.84 -42.79
N GLU A 43 -5.36 15.82 -43.21
CA GLU A 43 -5.74 14.66 -42.38
C GLU A 43 -4.51 13.84 -41.99
N TYR A 44 -3.65 13.52 -42.96
CA TYR A 44 -2.40 12.79 -42.71
C TYR A 44 -1.41 13.60 -41.88
N THR A 45 -1.30 14.91 -42.14
CA THR A 45 -0.47 15.81 -41.33
C THR A 45 -0.94 15.85 -39.88
N LEU A 46 -2.24 15.98 -39.63
CA LEU A 46 -2.79 15.99 -38.28
C LEU A 46 -2.49 14.67 -37.55
N LEU A 47 -2.75 13.53 -38.19
CA LEU A 47 -2.52 12.21 -37.59
C LEU A 47 -1.02 11.98 -37.29
N ALA A 48 -0.13 12.38 -38.19
CA ALA A 48 1.31 12.24 -38.00
C ALA A 48 1.81 13.12 -36.84
N VAL A 49 1.44 14.41 -36.82
CA VAL A 49 1.86 15.34 -35.76
C VAL A 49 1.32 14.91 -34.40
N TRP A 50 0.04 14.57 -34.32
CA TRP A 50 -0.57 14.09 -33.08
C TRP A 50 0.11 12.81 -32.58
N SER A 51 0.40 11.85 -33.47
CA SER A 51 1.05 10.59 -33.09
C SER A 51 2.49 10.78 -32.63
N VAL A 52 3.27 11.65 -33.29
CA VAL A 52 4.63 11.97 -32.86
C VAL A 52 4.62 12.68 -31.51
N PHE A 53 3.68 13.60 -31.30
CA PHE A 53 3.55 14.30 -30.01
C PHE A 53 3.20 13.34 -28.86
N VAL A 54 2.18 12.48 -29.05
CA VAL A 54 1.77 11.52 -28.02
C VAL A 54 2.85 10.46 -27.76
N LEU A 55 3.56 10.03 -28.81
CA LEU A 55 4.74 9.17 -28.66
C LEU A 55 5.81 9.84 -27.79
N ALA A 56 6.13 11.11 -28.06
CA ALA A 56 7.17 11.84 -27.33
C ALA A 56 6.84 11.97 -25.83
N ILE A 57 5.60 12.32 -25.47
CA ILE A 57 5.20 12.44 -24.06
C ILE A 57 5.19 11.07 -23.35
N MET A 58 4.83 10.00 -24.05
CA MET A 58 4.84 8.64 -23.49
C MET A 58 6.27 8.12 -23.29
N LEU A 59 7.18 8.39 -24.22
CA LEU A 59 8.61 8.09 -24.04
C LEU A 59 9.20 8.83 -22.84
N ALA A 60 8.75 10.06 -22.59
CA ALA A 60 9.18 10.85 -21.45
C ALA A 60 8.61 10.32 -20.12
N GLN A 61 7.33 9.92 -20.08
CA GLN A 61 6.67 9.42 -18.87
C GLN A 61 5.66 8.30 -19.18
N ASN A 62 5.79 7.17 -18.48
CA ASN A 62 4.92 6.01 -18.66
C ASN A 62 3.42 6.31 -18.43
N ARG A 63 3.09 7.31 -17.60
CA ARG A 63 1.69 7.70 -17.35
C ARG A 63 0.89 8.04 -18.61
N PHE A 64 1.54 8.41 -19.71
CA PHE A 64 0.87 8.77 -20.96
C PHE A 64 0.69 7.58 -21.93
N ALA A 65 1.05 6.36 -21.52
CA ALA A 65 0.93 5.16 -22.35
C ALA A 65 -0.50 4.92 -22.88
N TYR A 66 -1.51 5.14 -22.06
CA TYR A 66 -2.90 4.94 -22.48
C TYR A 66 -3.36 5.92 -23.56
N TYR A 67 -2.78 7.13 -23.64
CA TYR A 67 -3.07 8.04 -24.76
C TYR A 67 -2.52 7.48 -26.07
N TYR A 68 -1.30 6.95 -26.05
CA TYR A 68 -0.68 6.40 -27.25
C TYR A 68 -1.35 5.11 -27.75
N ALA A 69 -2.09 4.39 -26.89
CA ALA A 69 -2.85 3.22 -27.30
C ALA A 69 -3.84 3.54 -28.44
N VAL A 70 -4.47 4.72 -28.39
CA VAL A 70 -5.39 5.18 -29.44
C VAL A 70 -4.63 5.42 -30.76
N ASN A 71 -3.47 6.08 -30.68
CA ASN A 71 -2.61 6.32 -31.84
C ASN A 71 -2.15 5.00 -32.47
N VAL A 72 -1.69 4.03 -31.66
CA VAL A 72 -1.28 2.71 -32.14
C VAL A 72 -2.43 2.02 -32.87
N ALA A 73 -3.63 2.01 -32.30
CA ALA A 73 -4.79 1.37 -32.93
C ALA A 73 -5.11 1.99 -34.31
N ILE A 74 -5.10 3.32 -34.42
CA ILE A 74 -5.38 4.01 -35.69
C ILE A 74 -4.26 3.78 -36.71
N LEU A 75 -3.00 3.90 -36.31
CA LEU A 75 -1.83 3.73 -37.17
C LEU A 75 -1.70 2.30 -37.71
N VAL A 76 -1.96 1.31 -36.87
CA VAL A 76 -1.95 -0.09 -37.27
C VAL A 76 -3.19 -0.43 -38.11
N GLY A 77 -4.35 0.18 -37.81
CA GLY A 77 -5.53 0.12 -38.66
C GLY A 77 -5.28 0.68 -40.08
N LEU A 78 -4.54 1.79 -40.18
CA LEU A 78 -4.11 2.37 -41.47
C LEU A 78 -3.21 1.40 -42.24
N LEU A 79 -2.26 0.72 -41.59
CA LEU A 79 -1.47 -0.32 -42.26
C LEU A 79 -2.33 -1.47 -42.76
N GLY A 80 -3.26 -1.93 -41.92
CA GLY A 80 -4.25 -2.95 -42.30
C GLY A 80 -5.04 -2.53 -43.53
N SER A 81 -5.55 -1.29 -43.56
CA SER A 81 -6.31 -0.77 -44.70
C SER A 81 -5.47 -0.70 -45.96
N LEU A 82 -4.19 -0.33 -45.88
CA LEU A 82 -3.29 -0.31 -47.04
C LEU A 82 -3.08 -1.72 -47.63
N VAL A 83 -2.96 -2.75 -46.80
CA VAL A 83 -2.83 -4.16 -47.24
C VAL A 83 -4.11 -4.66 -47.90
N LEU A 84 -5.27 -4.32 -47.33
CA LEU A 84 -6.58 -4.64 -47.93
C LEU A 84 -6.76 -3.89 -49.26
N ASP A 85 -6.46 -2.59 -49.30
CA ASP A 85 -6.54 -1.79 -50.51
C ASP A 85 -5.67 -2.36 -51.64
N PHE A 86 -4.44 -2.77 -51.32
CA PHE A 86 -3.53 -3.44 -52.26
C PHE A 86 -4.12 -4.73 -52.82
N SER A 87 -4.91 -5.45 -52.02
CA SER A 87 -5.56 -6.71 -52.40
C SER A 87 -6.86 -6.51 -53.19
N GLY A 88 -7.25 -5.26 -53.48
CA GLY A 88 -8.36 -4.90 -54.35
C GLY A 88 -9.68 -4.60 -53.64
N TRP A 89 -9.68 -4.48 -52.31
CA TRP A 89 -10.90 -4.31 -51.52
C TRP A 89 -11.68 -3.02 -51.81
N LYS A 90 -11.02 -1.95 -52.29
CA LYS A 90 -11.70 -0.69 -52.70
C LYS A 90 -12.77 -0.85 -53.78
N ARG A 91 -12.75 -1.97 -54.52
CA ARG A 91 -13.69 -2.21 -55.64
C ARG A 91 -15.03 -2.75 -55.19
N PHE A 92 -15.18 -3.12 -53.93
CA PHE A 92 -16.44 -3.62 -53.38
C PHE A 92 -17.38 -2.47 -53.03
N ASP A 93 -18.63 -2.57 -53.48
CA ASP A 93 -19.72 -1.73 -52.99
C ASP A 93 -20.38 -2.42 -51.79
N SER A 94 -20.18 -1.88 -50.59
CA SER A 94 -20.72 -2.43 -49.34
C SER A 94 -22.25 -2.52 -49.33
N ASN A 95 -22.95 -1.80 -50.20
CA ASN A 95 -24.41 -1.84 -50.27
C ASN A 95 -24.94 -3.04 -51.07
N ASN A 96 -24.09 -3.75 -51.83
CA ASN A 96 -24.48 -4.89 -52.64
C ASN A 96 -23.73 -6.17 -52.24
N VAL A 97 -24.15 -6.76 -51.11
CA VAL A 97 -23.52 -7.95 -50.51
C VAL A 97 -23.44 -9.14 -51.48
N VAL A 98 -24.46 -9.35 -52.32
CA VAL A 98 -24.49 -10.48 -53.28
C VAL A 98 -23.39 -10.33 -54.33
N GLU A 99 -23.15 -9.11 -54.80
CA GLU A 99 -22.07 -8.81 -55.76
C GLU A 99 -20.68 -8.92 -55.12
N CYS A 100 -20.54 -8.46 -53.87
CA CYS A 100 -19.30 -8.63 -53.11
C CYS A 100 -18.91 -10.10 -52.98
N VAL A 101 -19.86 -10.98 -52.62
CA VAL A 101 -19.58 -12.42 -52.48
C VAL A 101 -19.14 -13.03 -53.81
N LYS A 102 -19.81 -12.68 -54.92
CA LYS A 102 -19.44 -13.18 -56.26
C LYS A 102 -18.06 -12.72 -56.71
N ASN A 103 -17.67 -11.49 -56.37
CA ASN A 103 -16.40 -10.89 -56.76
C ASN A 103 -15.25 -11.22 -55.79
N THR A 104 -15.53 -11.94 -54.69
CA THR A 104 -14.52 -12.32 -53.69
C THR A 104 -13.59 -13.41 -54.24
N ARG A 105 -12.33 -13.01 -54.47
CA ARG A 105 -11.21 -13.90 -54.80
C ARG A 105 -10.41 -14.34 -53.58
N ILE A 106 -9.65 -15.43 -53.71
CA ILE A 106 -8.80 -15.98 -52.65
C ILE A 106 -7.84 -14.95 -52.02
N GLN A 107 -7.31 -14.02 -52.81
CA GLN A 107 -6.41 -12.96 -52.32
C GLN A 107 -7.07 -12.06 -51.26
N HIS A 108 -8.38 -11.82 -51.36
CA HIS A 108 -9.11 -11.00 -50.40
C HIS A 108 -9.16 -11.74 -49.06
N ILE A 109 -9.57 -13.02 -49.09
CA ILE A 109 -9.60 -13.87 -47.89
C ILE A 109 -8.21 -13.94 -47.25
N ILE A 110 -7.16 -14.19 -48.04
CA ILE A 110 -5.77 -14.24 -47.56
C ILE A 110 -5.37 -12.90 -46.93
N SER A 111 -5.63 -11.78 -47.59
CA SER A 111 -5.27 -10.45 -47.07
C SER A 111 -6.00 -10.12 -45.77
N LEU A 112 -7.28 -10.47 -45.63
CA LEU A 112 -8.04 -10.26 -44.41
C LEU A 112 -7.52 -11.13 -43.26
N VAL A 113 -7.30 -12.42 -43.53
CA VAL A 113 -6.71 -13.35 -42.56
C VAL A 113 -5.31 -12.88 -42.15
N LEU A 114 -4.49 -12.44 -43.09
CA LEU A 114 -3.15 -11.92 -42.83
C LEU A 114 -3.20 -10.69 -41.93
N VAL A 115 -4.06 -9.71 -42.23
CA VAL A 115 -4.23 -8.49 -41.43
C VAL A 115 -4.66 -8.85 -40.01
N ILE A 116 -5.69 -9.68 -39.83
CA ILE A 116 -6.17 -10.12 -38.51
C ILE A 116 -5.06 -10.86 -37.76
N THR A 117 -4.38 -11.79 -38.43
CA THR A 117 -3.36 -12.63 -37.82
C THR A 117 -2.15 -11.80 -37.40
N VAL A 118 -1.64 -10.91 -38.25
CA VAL A 118 -0.44 -10.11 -38.01
C VAL A 118 -0.69 -8.93 -37.07
N ILE A 119 -1.89 -8.36 -37.01
CA ILE A 119 -2.18 -7.25 -36.09
C ILE A 119 -2.59 -7.76 -34.71
N GLY A 120 -3.29 -8.90 -34.66
CA GLY A 120 -3.87 -9.43 -33.42
C GLY A 120 -3.02 -10.50 -32.74
N PHE A 121 -2.43 -11.43 -33.49
CA PHE A 121 -2.05 -12.75 -32.96
C PHE A 121 -0.59 -13.16 -33.19
N LEU A 122 0.03 -12.80 -34.32
CA LEU A 122 1.37 -13.25 -34.71
C LEU A 122 2.36 -12.08 -34.89
N PRO A 123 3.60 -12.20 -34.40
CA PRO A 123 4.14 -13.32 -33.61
C PRO A 123 3.54 -13.40 -32.19
N SER A 124 3.24 -14.61 -31.74
CA SER A 124 2.55 -14.86 -30.45
C SER A 124 3.41 -14.53 -29.22
N SER A 125 4.72 -14.40 -29.39
CA SER A 125 5.65 -14.07 -28.30
C SER A 125 5.34 -12.72 -27.66
N ALA A 126 4.77 -11.78 -28.41
CA ALA A 126 4.46 -10.43 -27.94
C ALA A 126 3.23 -9.83 -28.66
N SER A 127 2.20 -10.64 -28.89
CA SER A 127 0.99 -10.17 -29.55
C SER A 127 0.11 -9.34 -28.61
N PRO A 128 -0.58 -8.31 -29.11
CA PRO A 128 -1.51 -7.53 -28.30
C PRO A 128 -2.60 -8.39 -27.64
N TYR A 129 -3.07 -9.43 -28.34
CA TYR A 129 -4.02 -10.39 -27.79
C TYR A 129 -3.46 -11.09 -26.55
N ARG A 130 -2.24 -11.62 -26.65
CA ARG A 130 -1.58 -12.31 -25.52
C ARG A 130 -1.40 -11.35 -24.35
N ASN A 131 -0.85 -10.17 -24.58
CA ASN A 131 -0.64 -9.19 -23.52
C ASN A 131 -1.95 -8.84 -22.80
N THR A 132 -3.03 -8.67 -23.57
CA THR A 132 -4.37 -8.41 -23.01
C THR A 132 -4.87 -9.59 -22.18
N MET A 133 -4.70 -10.82 -22.68
CA MET A 133 -5.10 -12.04 -21.95
C MET A 133 -4.27 -12.25 -20.67
N ASP A 134 -2.97 -11.97 -20.72
CA ASP A 134 -2.05 -12.08 -19.57
C ASP A 134 -2.35 -11.00 -18.51
N ALA A 135 -2.80 -9.81 -18.94
CA ALA A 135 -3.16 -8.70 -18.03
C ALA A 135 -4.58 -8.80 -17.47
N ALA A 136 -5.54 -9.41 -18.20
CA ALA A 136 -6.95 -9.45 -17.83
C ALA A 136 -7.23 -10.00 -16.41
N PRO A 137 -6.58 -11.09 -15.93
CA PRO A 137 -6.78 -11.58 -14.57
C PRO A 137 -6.42 -10.54 -13.48
N TRP A 138 -5.40 -9.71 -13.74
CA TRP A 138 -4.92 -8.69 -12.80
C TRP A 138 -5.72 -7.38 -12.87
N GLY A 139 -6.49 -7.17 -13.93
CA GLY A 139 -7.33 -5.98 -14.10
C GLY A 139 -8.64 -6.00 -13.31
N ALA A 140 -9.05 -7.14 -12.75
CA ALA A 140 -10.34 -7.28 -12.07
C ALA A 140 -10.26 -7.02 -10.56
N VAL A 141 -9.19 -7.44 -9.89
CA VAL A 141 -9.03 -7.35 -8.43
C VAL A 141 -7.55 -7.19 -8.09
N SER A 142 -7.18 -6.11 -7.39
CA SER A 142 -5.80 -5.91 -6.93
C SER A 142 -5.44 -6.95 -5.85
N GLY A 143 -4.17 -7.35 -5.79
CA GLY A 143 -3.69 -8.16 -4.66
C GLY A 143 -4.01 -7.50 -3.32
N GLY A 144 -4.53 -8.27 -2.37
CA GLY A 144 -4.95 -7.74 -1.07
C GLY A 144 -6.34 -7.11 -1.02
N TYR A 145 -7.11 -7.11 -2.11
CA TYR A 145 -8.43 -6.44 -2.16
C TYR A 145 -9.40 -6.97 -1.11
N TYR A 146 -9.53 -8.29 -0.97
CA TYR A 146 -10.50 -8.89 -0.04
C TYR A 146 -10.11 -8.60 1.41
N GLU A 147 -8.80 -8.60 1.71
CA GLU A 147 -8.24 -8.34 3.01
C GLU A 147 -8.40 -6.85 3.41
N TRP A 148 -8.19 -5.93 2.47
CA TRP A 148 -8.52 -4.52 2.67
C TRP A 148 -10.02 -4.28 2.79
N TYR A 149 -10.83 -4.97 2.00
CA TYR A 149 -12.29 -4.86 2.05
C TYR A 149 -12.82 -5.27 3.42
N ASP A 150 -12.37 -6.42 3.94
CA ASP A 150 -12.72 -6.94 5.25
C ASP A 150 -12.30 -5.97 6.37
N ALA A 151 -11.02 -5.60 6.42
CA ALA A 151 -10.50 -4.70 7.44
C ALA A 151 -11.19 -3.32 7.45
N LEU A 152 -11.45 -2.73 6.28
CA LEU A 152 -12.10 -1.41 6.20
C LEU A 152 -13.60 -1.48 6.50
N THR A 153 -14.25 -2.60 6.21
CA THR A 153 -15.63 -2.85 6.65
C THR A 153 -15.67 -2.96 8.17
N TRP A 154 -14.76 -3.74 8.75
CA TRP A 154 -14.61 -3.82 10.20
C TRP A 154 -14.39 -2.44 10.83
N MET A 155 -13.48 -1.63 10.27
CA MET A 155 -13.21 -0.28 10.78
C MET A 155 -14.47 0.58 10.78
N LYS A 156 -15.25 0.55 9.68
CA LYS A 156 -16.48 1.31 9.57
C LYS A 156 -17.45 1.02 10.71
N ASP A 157 -17.60 -0.27 11.03
CA ASP A 157 -18.63 -0.77 11.93
C ASP A 157 -18.19 -0.82 13.40
N ASN A 158 -16.87 -0.84 13.68
CA ASN A 158 -16.33 -1.09 15.02
C ASN A 158 -15.49 0.06 15.59
N THR A 159 -15.35 1.19 14.89
CA THR A 159 -14.68 2.40 15.41
C THR A 159 -15.68 3.55 15.57
N PRO A 160 -15.48 4.49 16.51
CA PRO A 160 -16.40 5.61 16.71
C PRO A 160 -16.58 6.43 15.43
N GLU A 161 -17.80 6.81 15.08
CA GLU A 161 -18.04 7.59 13.86
C GLU A 161 -17.51 9.03 14.05
N PRO A 162 -16.71 9.57 13.11
CA PRO A 162 -16.34 10.99 13.13
C PRO A 162 -17.56 11.90 13.00
N ASP A 163 -17.53 13.08 13.63
CA ASP A 163 -18.64 14.06 13.48
C ASP A 163 -18.71 14.62 12.05
N LEU A 164 -17.61 14.57 11.29
CA LEU A 164 -17.55 15.03 9.91
C LEU A 164 -18.42 14.15 8.99
N PRO A 165 -19.59 14.60 8.51
CA PRO A 165 -20.55 13.71 7.88
C PRO A 165 -20.22 13.49 6.41
N TYR A 166 -20.00 12.24 6.02
CA TYR A 166 -19.49 11.83 4.70
C TYR A 166 -20.17 12.50 3.48
N TYR A 167 -21.51 12.65 3.49
CA TYR A 167 -22.31 13.17 2.37
C TYR A 167 -22.57 14.69 2.41
N SER A 168 -21.84 15.44 3.24
CA SER A 168 -22.04 16.89 3.35
C SER A 168 -21.43 17.66 2.18
N ILE A 169 -21.93 18.88 1.96
CA ILE A 169 -21.30 19.85 1.08
C ILE A 169 -20.33 20.68 1.93
N TYR A 170 -19.05 20.61 1.61
CA TYR A 170 -18.01 21.28 2.37
C TYR A 170 -17.61 22.60 1.73
N GLU A 171 -17.43 23.62 2.56
CA GLU A 171 -16.79 24.86 2.14
C GLU A 171 -15.27 24.73 2.26
N LYS A 172 -14.57 25.19 1.23
CA LYS A 172 -13.11 25.21 1.25
C LYS A 172 -12.66 26.26 2.27
N PRO A 173 -11.79 25.90 3.24
CA PRO A 173 -11.26 26.87 4.19
C PRO A 173 -10.44 27.96 3.48
N PRO A 174 -10.30 29.16 4.07
CA PRO A 174 -9.44 30.21 3.56
C PRO A 174 -8.01 29.70 3.31
N ARG A 175 -7.32 30.35 2.37
CA ARG A 175 -5.96 29.93 1.98
C ARG A 175 -5.02 30.00 3.20
N GLY A 176 -4.43 28.86 3.55
CA GLY A 176 -3.48 28.74 4.65
C GLY A 176 -4.10 28.32 5.98
N GLU A 177 -5.43 28.23 6.06
CA GLU A 177 -6.13 27.72 7.22
C GLU A 177 -6.40 26.21 7.09
N LEU A 178 -6.41 25.53 8.23
CA LEU A 178 -6.82 24.13 8.31
C LEU A 178 -8.35 24.03 8.23
N TYR A 179 -8.82 22.86 7.80
CA TYR A 179 -10.24 22.56 7.88
C TYR A 179 -10.69 22.50 9.35
N PRO A 180 -11.85 23.10 9.73
CA PRO A 180 -12.29 23.17 11.12
C PRO A 180 -12.95 21.85 11.57
N TYR A 181 -12.12 20.83 11.79
CA TYR A 181 -12.56 19.55 12.36
C TYR A 181 -13.10 19.73 13.78
N SER A 182 -14.08 18.91 14.14
CA SER A 182 -14.63 18.83 15.48
C SER A 182 -13.63 18.23 16.48
N GLY A 183 -14.02 18.19 17.75
CA GLY A 183 -13.26 17.47 18.78
C GLY A 183 -13.31 15.96 18.60
N ASN A 184 -14.36 15.39 18.01
CA ASN A 184 -14.52 13.94 17.87
C ASN A 184 -13.90 13.39 16.58
N ASP A 185 -13.60 14.25 15.61
CA ASP A 185 -12.92 13.85 14.38
C ASP A 185 -11.49 13.38 14.66
N TYR A 186 -11.07 12.34 13.95
CA TYR A 186 -9.74 11.76 14.07
C TYR A 186 -9.22 11.28 12.71
N GLY A 187 -7.89 11.28 12.57
CA GLY A 187 -7.22 10.76 11.40
C GLY A 187 -6.96 9.25 11.45
N VAL A 188 -6.76 8.67 10.26
CA VAL A 188 -6.27 7.31 10.05
C VAL A 188 -4.96 7.38 9.28
N MET A 189 -3.88 7.00 9.96
CA MET A 189 -2.53 6.97 9.40
C MET A 189 -2.34 5.70 8.58
N SER A 190 -1.92 5.84 7.33
CA SER A 190 -1.48 4.74 6.48
C SER A 190 -0.61 5.29 5.36
N TRP A 191 -0.10 4.43 4.48
CA TRP A 191 0.58 4.89 3.28
C TRP A 191 -0.42 5.56 2.31
N TRP A 192 0.08 6.54 1.53
CA TRP A 192 -0.76 7.43 0.72
C TRP A 192 -1.59 6.69 -0.35
N ASP A 193 -1.10 5.55 -0.85
CA ASP A 193 -1.81 4.67 -1.80
C ASP A 193 -3.22 4.28 -1.32
N TYR A 194 -3.45 4.20 0.00
CA TYR A 194 -4.68 3.64 0.58
C TYR A 194 -5.69 4.71 1.04
N GLY A 195 -5.38 6.00 0.96
CA GLY A 195 -6.26 7.05 1.49
C GLY A 195 -7.66 7.07 0.86
N HIS A 196 -7.77 6.81 -0.44
CA HIS A 196 -9.08 6.74 -1.11
C HIS A 196 -9.92 5.58 -0.62
N ILE A 197 -9.34 4.39 -0.42
CA ILE A 197 -10.11 3.23 0.05
C ILE A 197 -10.50 3.39 1.52
N ILE A 198 -9.66 4.00 2.35
CA ILE A 198 -10.00 4.36 3.75
C ILE A 198 -11.21 5.30 3.76
N THR A 199 -11.17 6.36 2.95
CA THR A 199 -12.29 7.31 2.84
C THR A 199 -13.55 6.61 2.34
N TYR A 200 -13.44 5.86 1.24
CA TYR A 200 -14.58 5.30 0.52
C TYR A 200 -15.23 4.10 1.23
N ARG A 201 -14.44 3.23 1.87
CA ARG A 201 -14.94 2.01 2.52
C ARG A 201 -15.16 2.20 4.01
N ALA A 202 -14.15 2.70 4.73
CA ALA A 202 -14.24 2.85 6.17
C ALA A 202 -15.01 4.11 6.60
N HIS A 203 -15.24 5.06 5.69
CA HIS A 203 -15.81 6.37 6.04
C HIS A 203 -15.02 7.05 7.16
N ARG A 204 -13.68 7.00 7.07
CA ARG A 204 -12.75 7.65 8.00
C ARG A 204 -11.80 8.59 7.25
N ILE A 205 -11.15 9.49 7.99
CA ILE A 205 -10.36 10.59 7.43
C ILE A 205 -8.89 10.16 7.30
N PRO A 206 -8.35 9.89 6.10
CA PRO A 206 -6.96 9.46 5.97
C PRO A 206 -5.99 10.64 6.14
N ASN A 207 -4.84 10.42 6.80
CA ASN A 207 -3.79 11.45 6.90
C ASN A 207 -3.07 11.68 5.57
N ALA A 208 -2.99 10.65 4.71
CA ALA A 208 -2.34 10.70 3.41
C ALA A 208 -3.21 10.05 2.32
N ASN A 209 -3.10 10.52 1.06
CA ASN A 209 -3.98 10.04 0.00
C ASN A 209 -3.33 9.97 -1.39
N PRO A 210 -3.96 9.27 -2.38
CA PRO A 210 -3.45 9.07 -3.74
C PRO A 210 -3.15 10.34 -4.54
N PHE A 211 -3.54 11.54 -4.08
CA PHE A 211 -3.10 12.81 -4.65
C PHE A 211 -1.68 13.20 -4.21
N GLN A 212 -0.96 12.30 -3.54
CA GLN A 212 0.38 12.51 -2.98
C GLN A 212 0.40 13.61 -1.90
N ALA A 213 -0.73 13.80 -1.22
CA ALA A 213 -0.85 14.68 -0.06
C ALA A 213 -0.65 13.89 1.23
N GLY A 214 -0.10 14.54 2.26
CA GLY A 214 0.10 13.93 3.59
C GLY A 214 1.26 12.94 3.69
N ILE A 215 2.12 12.84 2.66
CA ILE A 215 3.28 11.94 2.66
C ILE A 215 4.30 12.37 3.74
N GLY A 216 4.56 13.67 3.89
CA GLY A 216 5.65 14.15 4.74
C GLY A 216 7.04 13.87 4.12
N GLY A 217 8.10 14.05 4.90
CA GLY A 217 9.49 13.80 4.49
C GLY A 217 10.21 15.02 3.88
N GLY A 218 11.14 14.74 2.97
CA GLY A 218 12.11 15.71 2.43
C GLY A 218 13.19 16.12 3.42
N ALA A 219 14.12 16.98 2.98
CA ALA A 219 15.22 17.49 3.81
C ALA A 219 14.78 18.11 5.15
N GLU A 220 13.57 18.69 5.21
CA GLU A 220 12.99 19.29 6.41
C GLU A 220 12.30 18.27 7.35
N GLN A 221 12.23 16.99 6.96
CA GLN A 221 11.55 15.92 7.71
C GLN A 221 10.12 16.30 8.11
N ARG A 222 9.33 16.78 7.14
CA ARG A 222 7.94 17.21 7.42
C ARG A 222 7.11 16.05 7.96
N PRO A 223 6.23 16.29 8.94
CA PRO A 223 5.40 15.23 9.51
C PRO A 223 4.42 14.69 8.46
N GLY A 224 4.25 13.37 8.42
CA GLY A 224 3.38 12.68 7.47
C GLY A 224 3.57 11.16 7.50
N ALA A 225 2.94 10.46 6.56
CA ALA A 225 2.99 9.00 6.50
C ALA A 225 4.41 8.42 6.39
N SER A 226 5.28 9.03 5.57
CA SER A 226 6.66 8.59 5.37
C SER A 226 7.47 8.67 6.68
N THR A 227 7.49 9.84 7.33
CA THR A 227 8.25 10.06 8.57
C THR A 227 7.69 9.26 9.74
N PHE A 228 6.37 9.07 9.81
CA PHE A 228 5.74 8.19 10.78
C PHE A 228 6.16 6.72 10.59
N LEU A 229 6.01 6.17 9.38
CA LEU A 229 6.21 4.74 9.13
C LEU A 229 7.67 4.30 9.30
N ILE A 230 8.64 5.18 9.04
CA ILE A 230 10.07 4.90 9.20
C ILE A 230 10.63 5.29 10.57
N ALA A 231 9.82 5.89 11.46
CA ALA A 231 10.29 6.39 12.75
C ALA A 231 11.00 5.26 13.53
N PRO A 232 12.24 5.48 13.99
CA PRO A 232 13.06 4.46 14.65
C PRO A 232 12.68 4.22 16.11
N ALA A 233 11.80 5.05 16.69
CA ALA A 233 11.30 4.96 18.06
C ALA A 233 9.79 5.27 18.11
N GLU A 234 9.10 4.71 19.10
CA GLU A 234 7.67 4.99 19.31
C GLU A 234 7.43 6.47 19.63
N GLU A 235 8.31 7.06 20.44
CA GLU A 235 8.27 8.47 20.81
C GLU A 235 8.43 9.40 19.59
N GLU A 236 9.28 9.02 18.63
CA GLU A 236 9.44 9.77 17.37
C GLU A 236 8.21 9.64 16.46
N ALA A 237 7.57 8.46 16.43
CA ALA A 237 6.32 8.27 15.70
C ALA A 237 5.19 9.12 16.32
N ASN A 238 5.13 9.18 17.65
CA ASN A 238 4.17 10.00 18.39
C ASN A 238 4.37 11.49 18.12
N ASP A 239 5.61 11.99 18.10
CA ASP A 239 5.91 13.39 17.76
C ASP A 239 5.43 13.76 16.34
N VAL A 240 5.50 12.82 15.38
CA VAL A 240 4.91 13.03 14.05
C VAL A 240 3.39 13.19 14.14
N LEU A 241 2.69 12.35 14.90
CA LEU A 241 1.24 12.48 15.10
C LEU A 241 0.89 13.77 15.84
N ASP A 242 1.63 14.14 16.87
CA ASP A 242 1.40 15.36 17.64
C ASP A 242 1.54 16.62 16.76
N LYS A 243 2.53 16.65 15.87
CA LYS A 243 2.72 17.73 14.89
C LYS A 243 1.62 17.80 13.83
N LEU A 244 0.97 16.67 13.52
CA LEU A 244 -0.22 16.62 12.66
C LEU A 244 -1.52 16.88 13.44
N GLY A 245 -1.42 17.02 14.76
CA GLY A 245 -2.54 17.12 15.67
C GLY A 245 -3.40 18.35 15.44
N ILE A 246 -4.69 18.19 15.67
CA ILE A 246 -5.70 19.25 15.63
C ILE A 246 -6.47 19.18 16.94
N ASN A 247 -6.88 20.34 17.48
CA ASN A 247 -7.65 20.43 18.73
C ASN A 247 -6.98 19.76 19.95
N GLY A 248 -5.63 19.74 20.00
CA GLY A 248 -4.87 19.14 21.10
C GLY A 248 -4.90 17.61 21.14
N LYS A 249 -5.32 16.95 20.05
CA LYS A 249 -5.27 15.50 19.88
C LYS A 249 -4.21 15.12 18.84
N PRO A 250 -3.63 13.90 18.92
CA PRO A 250 -2.75 13.38 17.88
C PRO A 250 -3.46 13.38 16.53
N GLY A 251 -2.69 13.57 15.45
CA GLY A 251 -3.19 13.66 14.09
C GLY A 251 -3.84 12.36 13.58
N ALA A 252 -3.66 11.24 14.28
CA ALA A 252 -4.34 9.98 13.99
C ALA A 252 -4.73 9.25 15.28
N ARG A 253 -5.93 8.65 15.28
CA ARG A 253 -6.37 7.69 16.31
C ARG A 253 -6.10 6.25 15.86
N TYR A 254 -6.12 5.98 14.56
CA TYR A 254 -5.86 4.65 14.02
C TYR A 254 -4.71 4.66 13.06
N VAL A 255 -4.02 3.53 12.98
CA VAL A 255 -3.00 3.25 11.97
C VAL A 255 -3.40 1.99 11.24
N ILE A 256 -3.29 1.97 9.91
CA ILE A 256 -3.49 0.75 9.12
C ILE A 256 -2.18 0.43 8.37
N SER A 257 -1.70 -0.80 8.53
CA SER A 257 -0.54 -1.31 7.82
C SER A 257 -0.89 -2.62 7.11
N ASN A 258 -0.28 -2.87 5.95
CA ASN A 258 -0.39 -4.15 5.27
C ASN A 258 0.97 -4.80 5.00
N ALA A 259 0.96 -6.08 4.60
CA ALA A 259 2.18 -6.83 4.34
C ALA A 259 3.01 -6.19 3.21
N TYR A 260 2.38 -5.57 2.21
CA TYR A 260 3.11 -4.86 1.16
C TYR A 260 3.94 -3.71 1.74
N MET A 261 3.35 -2.89 2.62
CA MET A 261 4.03 -1.83 3.36
C MET A 261 5.17 -2.36 4.22
N ALA A 262 4.91 -3.44 4.95
CA ALA A 262 5.81 -3.97 5.97
C ALA A 262 7.00 -4.77 5.42
N TYR A 263 6.88 -5.33 4.21
CA TYR A 263 7.90 -6.23 3.66
C TYR A 263 8.51 -5.72 2.34
N SER A 264 7.74 -5.03 1.48
CA SER A 264 8.19 -4.78 0.11
C SER A 264 8.41 -3.31 -0.27
N ILE A 265 7.80 -2.34 0.42
CA ILE A 265 7.92 -0.90 0.03
C ILE A 265 8.46 0.02 1.12
N LEU A 266 9.04 -0.51 2.19
CA LEU A 266 9.63 0.33 3.25
C LEU A 266 10.64 1.35 2.70
N THR A 267 11.50 0.95 1.75
CA THR A 267 12.49 1.87 1.14
C THR A 267 11.87 2.97 0.29
N VAL A 268 10.64 2.78 -0.19
CA VAL A 268 9.87 3.84 -0.85
C VAL A 268 9.52 4.94 0.15
N PHE A 269 9.07 4.57 1.36
CA PHE A 269 8.81 5.55 2.42
C PHE A 269 10.08 6.32 2.76
N ALA A 270 11.19 5.60 2.90
CA ALA A 270 12.48 6.19 3.22
C ALA A 270 13.02 7.09 2.12
N GLU A 271 12.75 6.80 0.85
CA GLU A 271 13.07 7.71 -0.27
C GLU A 271 12.33 9.04 -0.12
N TRP A 272 11.04 9.02 0.20
CA TRP A 272 10.26 10.23 0.41
C TRP A 272 10.76 11.05 1.61
N ALA A 273 11.32 10.38 2.62
CA ALA A 273 11.99 11.03 3.74
C ALA A 273 13.45 11.41 3.47
N GLU A 274 14.02 11.14 2.29
CA GLU A 274 15.46 11.32 2.01
C GLU A 274 16.38 10.55 2.99
N MET A 275 15.92 9.38 3.47
CA MET A 275 16.60 8.52 4.45
C MET A 275 16.83 7.08 3.95
N ASN A 276 16.81 6.85 2.63
CA ASN A 276 16.77 5.54 1.95
C ASN A 276 17.98 4.61 2.11
N TYR A 277 18.93 4.89 3.00
CA TYR A 277 20.15 4.10 3.18
C TYR A 277 20.09 3.17 4.40
N GLY A 278 20.76 2.02 4.32
CA GLY A 278 21.04 1.15 5.47
C GLY A 278 19.91 0.23 5.91
N TYR A 279 18.82 0.12 5.14
CA TYR A 279 17.69 -0.79 5.43
C TYR A 279 17.93 -2.25 5.00
N TYR A 280 18.92 -2.48 4.14
CA TYR A 280 19.32 -3.81 3.71
C TYR A 280 20.82 -4.00 3.93
N THR A 281 21.23 -5.24 4.18
CA THR A 281 22.62 -5.66 4.32
C THR A 281 22.86 -6.94 3.54
N GLN A 282 24.13 -7.24 3.25
CA GLN A 282 24.52 -8.46 2.56
C GLN A 282 25.03 -9.50 3.56
N VAL A 283 24.54 -10.73 3.44
CA VAL A 283 24.97 -11.87 4.24
C VAL A 283 25.41 -13.02 3.36
N GLN A 284 26.50 -13.67 3.75
CA GLN A 284 26.98 -14.86 3.06
C GLN A 284 26.23 -16.09 3.56
N THR A 285 25.55 -16.80 2.65
CA THR A 285 24.84 -18.05 2.94
C THR A 285 25.47 -19.21 2.17
N SER A 286 25.05 -20.44 2.47
CA SER A 286 25.41 -21.63 1.68
C SER A 286 24.94 -21.54 0.22
N SER A 287 23.89 -20.76 -0.05
CA SER A 287 23.37 -20.46 -1.39
C SER A 287 24.03 -19.24 -2.05
N GLY A 288 25.08 -18.68 -1.44
CA GLY A 288 25.78 -17.49 -1.93
C GLY A 288 25.41 -16.22 -1.16
N LEU A 289 25.80 -15.08 -1.72
CA LEU A 289 25.53 -13.76 -1.14
C LEU A 289 24.04 -13.42 -1.28
N GLN A 290 23.39 -13.11 -0.17
CA GLN A 290 21.97 -12.75 -0.12
C GLN A 290 21.81 -11.34 0.45
N VAL A 291 20.87 -10.57 -0.09
CA VAL A 291 20.50 -9.25 0.44
C VAL A 291 19.31 -9.44 1.36
N VAL A 292 19.46 -9.03 2.62
CA VAL A 292 18.46 -9.24 3.68
C VAL A 292 18.21 -7.95 4.46
N PRO A 293 17.05 -7.79 5.12
CA PRO A 293 16.76 -6.62 5.93
C PRO A 293 17.78 -6.43 7.06
N SER A 294 18.20 -5.19 7.30
CA SER A 294 19.11 -4.83 8.40
C SER A 294 18.36 -4.63 9.72
N GLN A 295 19.08 -4.47 10.84
CA GLN A 295 18.47 -4.06 12.11
C GLN A 295 17.64 -2.76 11.97
N LYS A 296 18.16 -1.77 11.23
CA LYS A 296 17.46 -0.50 10.96
C LYS A 296 16.07 -0.71 10.33
N TYR A 297 15.89 -1.76 9.54
CA TYR A 297 14.58 -2.13 8.99
C TYR A 297 13.59 -2.50 10.10
N TYR A 298 14.02 -3.38 10.99
CA TYR A 298 13.21 -3.89 12.11
C TYR A 298 12.95 -2.80 13.17
N ASP A 299 13.81 -1.79 13.27
CA ASP A 299 13.61 -0.67 14.20
C ASP A 299 12.52 0.30 13.75
N THR A 300 12.03 0.23 12.51
CA THR A 300 11.00 1.15 12.00
C THR A 300 9.63 0.94 12.64
N MET A 301 8.82 1.99 12.67
CA MET A 301 7.46 1.93 13.19
C MET A 301 6.57 0.95 12.40
N VAL A 302 6.69 0.89 11.07
CA VAL A 302 5.94 -0.10 10.28
C VAL A 302 6.29 -1.54 10.65
N ALA A 303 7.56 -1.82 10.97
CA ALA A 303 7.98 -3.12 11.46
C ALA A 303 7.44 -3.39 12.87
N LYS A 304 7.57 -2.44 13.80
CA LYS A 304 7.01 -2.54 15.17
C LYS A 304 5.51 -2.80 15.20
N LEU A 305 4.77 -2.15 14.31
CA LEU A 305 3.33 -2.39 14.15
C LEU A 305 3.06 -3.76 13.52
N HIS A 306 3.64 -4.03 12.34
CA HIS A 306 3.17 -5.14 11.50
C HIS A 306 3.97 -6.44 11.66
N ILE A 307 5.30 -6.37 11.81
CA ILE A 307 6.16 -7.57 11.97
C ILE A 307 6.13 -8.05 13.42
N PHE A 308 6.18 -7.11 14.36
CA PHE A 308 6.23 -7.37 15.80
C PHE A 308 4.86 -7.35 16.47
N ASP A 309 3.78 -7.12 15.71
CA ASP A 309 2.41 -7.10 16.22
C ASP A 309 2.24 -6.21 17.46
N THR A 310 2.91 -5.05 17.48
CA THR A 310 2.94 -4.08 18.61
C THR A 310 3.57 -4.58 19.91
N ASN A 311 4.30 -5.70 19.89
CA ASN A 311 4.97 -6.21 21.09
C ASN A 311 5.92 -5.15 21.68
N GLY A 312 5.65 -4.77 22.94
CA GLY A 312 6.44 -3.80 23.68
C GLY A 312 6.08 -2.33 23.46
N LEU A 313 5.16 -2.01 22.54
CA LEU A 313 4.67 -0.63 22.36
C LEU A 313 3.80 -0.18 23.54
N LYS A 314 3.83 1.11 23.85
CA LYS A 314 3.13 1.73 24.99
C LYS A 314 1.79 2.37 24.59
N ASN A 315 1.74 2.91 23.37
CA ASN A 315 0.67 3.74 22.84
C ASN A 315 -0.08 3.10 21.68
N TYR A 316 0.36 1.96 21.17
CA TYR A 316 -0.30 1.29 20.03
C TYR A 316 -0.71 -0.12 20.39
N ARG A 317 -1.95 -0.47 20.04
CA ARG A 317 -2.49 -1.84 20.17
C ARG A 317 -3.05 -2.34 18.85
N LEU A 318 -2.83 -3.61 18.54
CA LEU A 318 -3.52 -4.30 17.45
C LEU A 318 -4.98 -4.50 17.86
N VAL A 319 -5.92 -4.00 17.06
CA VAL A 319 -7.35 -4.12 17.35
C VAL A 319 -8.08 -5.08 16.42
N HIS A 320 -7.52 -5.32 15.21
CA HIS A 320 -8.08 -6.21 14.20
C HIS A 320 -7.02 -6.61 13.16
N GLU A 321 -7.07 -7.85 12.65
CA GLU A 321 -6.30 -8.29 11.49
C GLU A 321 -7.16 -9.06 10.47
N SER A 322 -6.89 -8.88 9.18
CA SER A 322 -7.55 -9.63 8.11
C SER A 322 -7.05 -11.07 8.04
N THR A 323 -7.59 -11.88 7.12
CA THR A 323 -6.99 -13.17 6.79
C THR A 323 -5.55 -13.02 6.25
N PRO A 324 -4.64 -13.95 6.57
CA PRO A 324 -3.31 -14.00 5.95
C PRO A 324 -3.39 -14.27 4.45
N ASN A 325 -2.51 -13.67 3.66
CA ASN A 325 -2.44 -13.93 2.21
C ASN A 325 -1.00 -14.01 1.68
N PRO A 326 -0.39 -15.20 1.66
CA PRO A 326 0.99 -15.38 1.18
C PRO A 326 1.14 -15.31 -0.34
N TYR A 327 0.05 -15.14 -1.09
CA TYR A 327 0.08 -15.05 -2.57
C TYR A 327 0.11 -13.61 -3.08
N THR A 328 0.23 -12.65 -2.17
CA THR A 328 0.28 -11.22 -2.47
C THR A 328 1.69 -10.67 -2.27
N ARG A 329 1.98 -9.51 -2.86
CA ARG A 329 3.25 -8.80 -2.62
C ARG A 329 3.39 -8.49 -1.13
N GLY A 330 4.54 -8.81 -0.58
CA GLY A 330 4.87 -8.66 0.84
C GLY A 330 4.39 -9.84 1.69
N GLY A 331 3.16 -10.32 1.48
CA GLY A 331 2.66 -11.52 2.15
C GLY A 331 3.51 -12.76 1.83
N ASN A 332 4.03 -12.86 0.60
CA ASN A 332 4.94 -13.93 0.20
C ASN A 332 6.35 -13.82 0.82
N GLU A 333 6.70 -12.71 1.47
CA GLU A 333 8.02 -12.43 2.03
C GLU A 333 8.07 -12.55 3.56
N GLU A 334 6.91 -12.46 4.24
CA GLU A 334 6.78 -12.36 5.69
C GLU A 334 7.59 -13.40 6.46
N THR A 335 7.41 -14.69 6.16
CA THR A 335 8.10 -15.77 6.87
C THR A 335 9.62 -15.70 6.72
N GLY A 336 10.09 -15.25 5.55
CA GLY A 336 11.51 -15.02 5.27
C GLY A 336 12.08 -13.90 6.15
N TYR A 337 11.37 -12.78 6.25
CA TYR A 337 11.77 -11.64 7.08
C TYR A 337 11.79 -12.03 8.58
N LYS A 338 10.75 -12.70 9.07
CA LYS A 338 10.72 -13.20 10.46
C LYS A 338 11.89 -14.15 10.76
N ASN A 339 12.20 -15.05 9.82
CA ASN A 339 13.34 -15.96 9.95
C ASN A 339 14.68 -15.20 9.97
N VAL A 340 14.86 -14.19 9.11
CA VAL A 340 16.06 -13.34 9.11
C VAL A 340 16.23 -12.68 10.47
N TYR A 341 15.17 -12.11 11.04
CA TYR A 341 15.23 -11.47 12.36
C TYR A 341 15.66 -12.45 13.46
N ASN A 342 15.08 -13.65 13.48
CA ASN A 342 15.43 -14.67 14.47
C ASN A 342 16.89 -15.12 14.34
N VAL A 343 17.37 -15.36 13.12
CA VAL A 343 18.71 -15.90 12.88
C VAL A 343 19.81 -14.84 13.05
N LEU A 344 19.60 -13.62 12.56
CA LEU A 344 20.66 -12.60 12.52
C LEU A 344 20.63 -11.65 13.71
N TYR A 345 19.46 -11.41 14.29
CA TYR A 345 19.25 -10.40 15.33
C TYR A 345 18.80 -11.00 16.67
N GLY A 346 18.85 -12.33 16.80
CA GLY A 346 18.52 -13.03 18.05
C GLY A 346 17.04 -12.95 18.44
N GLY A 347 16.17 -12.66 17.48
CA GLY A 347 14.74 -12.64 17.68
C GLY A 347 14.12 -14.00 17.98
N ASN A 348 12.86 -13.98 18.43
CA ASN A 348 12.08 -15.19 18.69
C ASN A 348 10.63 -15.03 18.16
N LEU A 349 10.51 -14.53 16.93
CA LEU A 349 9.23 -14.41 16.23
C LEU A 349 8.73 -15.78 15.80
N GLN A 350 7.41 -16.02 15.95
CA GLN A 350 6.78 -17.18 15.36
C GLN A 350 6.83 -17.07 13.83
N ILE A 351 7.41 -18.07 13.16
CA ILE A 351 7.54 -18.10 11.69
C ILE A 351 6.23 -18.61 11.09
N GLU A 352 5.27 -17.71 11.03
CA GLU A 352 3.92 -17.91 10.48
C GLU A 352 3.50 -16.68 9.68
N ASN A 353 2.52 -16.84 8.78
CA ASN A 353 1.88 -15.71 8.11
C ASN A 353 0.84 -15.09 9.05
N SER A 354 0.79 -13.76 9.08
CA SER A 354 -0.19 -12.99 9.83
C SER A 354 -1.16 -12.27 8.88
N GLY A 355 -2.16 -11.58 9.43
CA GLY A 355 -3.17 -10.89 8.64
C GLY A 355 -2.54 -9.90 7.66
N TYR A 356 -2.96 -9.97 6.39
CA TYR A 356 -2.40 -9.14 5.34
C TYR A 356 -2.59 -7.65 5.62
N VAL A 357 -3.74 -7.24 6.16
CA VAL A 357 -4.03 -5.90 6.66
C VAL A 357 -4.23 -5.96 8.18
N LYS A 358 -3.62 -5.02 8.89
CA LYS A 358 -3.74 -4.89 10.35
C LYS A 358 -4.13 -3.47 10.71
N ILE A 359 -5.07 -3.35 11.65
CA ILE A 359 -5.55 -2.08 12.18
C ILE A 359 -5.06 -1.95 13.62
N PHE A 360 -4.45 -0.81 13.90
CA PHE A 360 -3.93 -0.45 15.20
C PHE A 360 -4.64 0.79 15.71
N GLU A 361 -4.81 0.89 17.01
CA GLU A 361 -5.32 2.09 17.66
C GLU A 361 -4.21 2.74 18.49
N TYR A 362 -4.05 4.05 18.32
CA TYR A 362 -3.29 4.90 19.22
C TYR A 362 -4.12 5.19 20.47
N VAL A 363 -3.54 4.93 21.64
CA VAL A 363 -4.10 5.20 22.95
C VAL A 363 -3.07 5.88 23.84
N LYS A 364 -3.54 6.61 24.86
CA LYS A 364 -2.64 7.17 25.88
C LYS A 364 -1.90 6.07 26.65
N GLY A 365 -2.58 4.94 26.86
CA GLY A 365 -2.07 3.79 27.59
C GLY A 365 -2.25 3.96 29.10
N ALA A 366 -2.64 2.88 29.78
CA ALA A 366 -2.78 2.90 31.23
C ALA A 366 -1.41 2.73 31.90
N THR A 367 -1.21 3.40 33.03
CA THR A 367 0.00 3.24 33.84
C THR A 367 -0.20 2.13 34.87
N ILE A 368 0.62 1.09 34.83
CA ILE A 368 0.72 0.09 35.92
C ILE A 368 1.97 0.40 36.71
N THR A 369 1.81 0.72 37.99
CA THR A 369 2.92 1.09 38.88
C THR A 369 2.81 0.39 40.22
N GLY A 370 3.90 0.29 40.96
CA GLY A 370 3.88 -0.25 42.32
C GLY A 370 5.27 -0.46 42.87
N ILE A 371 5.33 -1.13 44.01
CA ILE A 371 6.57 -1.43 44.72
C ILE A 371 7.12 -2.80 44.28
N ALA A 372 8.42 -2.92 44.10
CA ALA A 372 9.14 -4.18 43.90
C ALA A 372 10.50 -4.13 44.63
N PRO A 373 11.18 -5.27 44.83
CA PRO A 373 12.54 -5.25 45.37
C PRO A 373 13.44 -4.29 44.57
N ALA A 374 14.19 -3.46 45.29
CA ALA A 374 15.01 -2.42 44.67
C ALA A 374 16.02 -3.01 43.68
N ASP A 375 16.19 -2.32 42.56
CA ASP A 375 17.14 -2.65 41.48
C ASP A 375 16.90 -4.00 40.79
N VAL A 376 15.71 -4.59 40.98
CA VAL A 376 15.30 -5.81 40.26
C VAL A 376 14.58 -5.44 38.96
N THR A 377 14.86 -6.23 37.91
CA THR A 377 14.11 -6.17 36.65
C THR A 377 12.69 -6.69 36.87
N VAL A 378 11.71 -5.84 36.55
CA VAL A 378 10.30 -6.20 36.52
C VAL A 378 9.91 -6.46 35.07
N THR A 379 9.21 -7.56 34.84
CA THR A 379 8.71 -7.97 33.52
C THR A 379 7.20 -8.03 33.56
N LEU A 380 6.54 -7.36 32.63
CA LEU A 380 5.10 -7.43 32.41
C LEU A 380 4.84 -8.20 31.12
N THR A 381 3.95 -9.20 31.17
CA THR A 381 3.57 -10.02 30.01
C THR A 381 2.06 -10.16 29.85
N ASN A 382 1.64 -10.38 28.61
CA ASN A 382 0.31 -10.85 28.25
C ASN A 382 0.37 -11.64 26.93
N THR A 383 -0.64 -12.46 26.68
CA THR A 383 -0.87 -13.08 25.38
C THR A 383 -2.07 -12.41 24.74
N ILE A 384 -1.87 -11.80 23.57
CA ILE A 384 -2.94 -11.21 22.78
C ILE A 384 -3.51 -12.28 21.85
N VAL A 385 -4.83 -12.47 21.86
CA VAL A 385 -5.54 -13.37 20.94
C VAL A 385 -6.19 -12.53 19.88
N THR A 386 -5.88 -12.81 18.62
CA THR A 386 -6.40 -12.06 17.48
C THR A 386 -7.73 -12.63 16.99
N ASN A 387 -8.46 -11.85 16.21
CA ASN A 387 -9.77 -12.24 15.66
C ASN A 387 -9.71 -13.45 14.72
N ILE A 388 -8.54 -13.75 14.16
CA ILE A 388 -8.30 -14.95 13.34
C ILE A 388 -7.77 -16.15 14.14
N GLY A 389 -7.73 -16.04 15.47
CA GLY A 389 -7.30 -17.12 16.38
C GLY A 389 -5.79 -17.26 16.57
N ARG A 390 -5.00 -16.27 16.11
CA ARG A 390 -3.55 -16.24 16.30
C ARG A 390 -3.21 -15.76 17.71
N THR A 391 -2.04 -16.15 18.21
CA THR A 391 -1.55 -15.71 19.52
C THR A 391 -0.28 -14.90 19.37
N VAL A 392 -0.29 -13.69 19.93
CA VAL A 392 0.84 -12.75 19.89
C VAL A 392 1.33 -12.52 21.32
N SER A 393 2.64 -12.60 21.52
CA SER A 393 3.25 -12.26 22.80
C SER A 393 3.36 -10.74 22.94
N TYR A 394 2.91 -10.22 24.07
CA TYR A 394 3.14 -8.83 24.48
C TYR A 394 3.97 -8.81 25.76
N SER A 395 5.08 -8.08 25.76
CA SER A 395 5.97 -7.97 26.91
C SER A 395 6.63 -6.60 27.00
N GLN A 396 6.77 -6.08 28.22
CA GLN A 396 7.63 -4.94 28.54
C GLN A 396 8.53 -5.29 29.73
N THR A 397 9.69 -4.64 29.80
CA THR A 397 10.61 -4.77 30.93
C THR A 397 11.02 -3.39 31.44
N THR A 398 11.20 -3.26 32.75
CA THR A 398 11.70 -2.05 33.40
C THR A 398 12.49 -2.43 34.65
N THR A 399 13.21 -1.48 35.22
CA THR A 399 13.94 -1.69 36.49
C THR A 399 13.23 -0.95 37.61
N ALA A 400 13.09 -1.58 38.77
CA ALA A 400 12.52 -0.94 39.96
C ALA A 400 13.50 0.07 40.58
N VAL A 401 13.38 1.34 40.21
CA VAL A 401 14.23 2.43 40.71
C VAL A 401 13.74 2.87 42.07
N ASN A 402 14.61 2.79 43.09
CA ASN A 402 14.24 3.05 44.49
C ASN A 402 13.02 2.22 44.95
N GLY A 403 12.93 0.98 44.45
CA GLY A 403 11.84 0.06 44.74
C GLY A 403 10.52 0.38 44.06
N THR A 404 10.44 1.36 43.16
CA THR A 404 9.22 1.67 42.39
C THR A 404 9.42 1.30 40.93
N TYR A 405 8.43 0.64 40.33
CA TYR A 405 8.40 0.35 38.90
C TYR A 405 7.18 1.01 38.22
N SER A 406 7.26 1.18 36.90
CA SER A 406 6.16 1.73 36.10
C SER A 406 6.19 1.20 34.67
N PHE A 407 5.02 0.86 34.15
CA PHE A 407 4.77 0.47 32.76
C PHE A 407 3.62 1.30 32.19
N THR A 408 3.68 1.61 30.90
CA THR A 408 2.54 2.14 30.14
C THR A 408 2.06 1.07 29.19
N VAL A 409 0.80 0.65 29.29
CA VAL A 409 0.24 -0.46 28.52
C VAL A 409 -0.95 -0.04 27.65
N PRO A 410 -1.01 -0.45 26.37
CA PRO A 410 -2.05 -0.01 25.46
C PRO A 410 -3.27 -0.96 25.41
N TYR A 411 -3.17 -2.20 25.90
CA TYR A 411 -4.30 -3.13 25.88
C TYR A 411 -5.10 -3.05 27.18
N SER A 412 -6.43 -3.02 27.07
CA SER A 412 -7.31 -3.26 28.20
C SER A 412 -7.61 -4.74 28.31
N THR A 413 -7.70 -5.26 29.53
CA THR A 413 -7.95 -6.69 29.80
C THR A 413 -9.42 -6.96 30.09
N LEU A 414 -10.20 -5.92 30.37
CA LEU A 414 -11.64 -6.00 30.65
C LEU A 414 -12.53 -5.83 29.40
N GLY A 415 -11.92 -5.71 28.22
CA GLY A 415 -12.63 -5.61 26.94
C GLY A 415 -13.13 -4.20 26.59
N PRO A 416 -13.79 -4.05 25.43
CA PRO A 416 -14.24 -2.75 24.94
C PRO A 416 -15.43 -2.21 25.75
N ILE A 417 -15.64 -0.90 25.68
CA ILE A 417 -16.78 -0.20 26.29
C ILE A 417 -17.68 0.40 25.20
N PRO A 418 -18.97 0.68 25.49
CA PRO A 418 -19.87 1.30 24.52
C PRO A 418 -19.33 2.63 23.98
N GLU A 419 -19.66 2.94 22.73
CA GLU A 419 -19.29 4.19 22.02
C GLU A 419 -17.79 4.36 21.72
N GLU A 420 -16.95 3.41 22.12
CA GLU A 420 -15.53 3.35 21.78
C GLU A 420 -15.22 2.20 20.80
N THR A 421 -13.95 1.98 20.48
CA THR A 421 -13.51 0.89 19.59
C THR A 421 -14.00 -0.48 20.10
N GLN A 422 -14.78 -1.18 19.28
CA GLN A 422 -15.22 -2.55 19.55
C GLN A 422 -14.17 -3.56 19.04
N PHE A 423 -12.99 -3.53 19.64
CA PHE A 423 -11.86 -4.37 19.21
C PHE A 423 -12.15 -5.88 19.38
N ASP A 424 -11.73 -6.68 18.40
CA ASP A 424 -11.88 -8.14 18.37
C ASP A 424 -10.55 -8.89 18.54
N THR A 425 -9.44 -8.15 18.55
CA THR A 425 -8.13 -8.60 19.01
C THR A 425 -7.86 -8.04 20.41
N LYS A 426 -7.65 -8.93 21.39
CA LYS A 426 -7.58 -8.53 22.81
C LYS A 426 -6.74 -9.48 23.66
N PRO A 427 -6.29 -9.05 24.85
CA PRO A 427 -5.64 -9.93 25.82
C PRO A 427 -6.44 -11.19 26.14
N ALA A 428 -5.75 -12.32 26.30
CA ALA A 428 -6.32 -13.59 26.77
C ALA A 428 -6.79 -13.52 28.23
N GLY A 429 -6.28 -12.55 28.99
CA GLY A 429 -6.58 -12.37 30.41
C GLY A 429 -5.82 -11.18 31.01
N PRO A 430 -5.70 -11.12 32.35
CA PRO A 430 -4.99 -10.05 33.04
C PRO A 430 -3.50 -10.03 32.69
N TYR A 431 -2.86 -8.87 32.87
CA TYR A 431 -1.41 -8.77 32.79
C TYR A 431 -0.75 -9.56 33.90
N THR A 432 0.33 -10.27 33.60
CA THR A 432 1.18 -10.91 34.60
C THR A 432 2.43 -10.05 34.80
N VAL A 433 2.67 -9.63 36.04
CA VAL A 433 3.83 -8.81 36.41
C VAL A 433 4.72 -9.61 37.35
N THR A 434 5.99 -9.74 36.98
CA THR A 434 6.96 -10.60 37.68
C THR A 434 8.21 -9.81 38.05
N ALA A 435 8.68 -9.95 39.29
CA ALA A 435 9.94 -9.39 39.80
C ALA A 435 10.67 -10.46 40.62
N GLY A 436 11.74 -11.05 40.07
CA GLY A 436 12.39 -12.22 40.67
C GLY A 436 11.43 -13.42 40.74
N GLU A 437 11.18 -13.95 41.93
CA GLU A 437 10.25 -15.06 42.17
C GLU A 437 8.80 -14.60 42.40
N LEU A 438 8.57 -13.29 42.56
CA LEU A 438 7.24 -12.74 42.80
C LEU A 438 6.51 -12.56 41.48
N SER A 439 5.27 -13.07 41.39
CA SER A 439 4.40 -12.89 40.23
C SER A 439 2.98 -12.59 40.69
N LYS A 440 2.37 -11.52 40.17
CA LYS A 440 0.98 -11.14 40.43
C LYS A 440 0.29 -10.77 39.13
N GLN A 441 -1.05 -10.86 39.13
CA GLN A 441 -1.89 -10.50 38.00
C GLN A 441 -2.68 -9.23 38.27
N ILE A 442 -2.94 -8.46 37.22
CA ILE A 442 -3.69 -7.21 37.30
C ILE A 442 -4.53 -6.98 36.04
N ASP A 443 -5.77 -6.54 36.26
CA ASP A 443 -6.66 -6.11 35.21
C ASP A 443 -6.58 -4.60 34.97
N VAL A 444 -6.76 -4.20 33.71
CA VAL A 444 -6.78 -2.81 33.26
C VAL A 444 -8.07 -2.55 32.50
N SER A 445 -8.83 -1.56 32.95
CA SER A 445 -10.06 -1.13 32.28
C SER A 445 -9.78 -0.32 31.02
N GLU A 446 -10.68 -0.39 30.05
CA GLU A 446 -10.59 0.40 28.81
C GLU A 446 -10.57 1.91 29.07
N ARG A 447 -11.36 2.39 30.03
CA ARG A 447 -11.37 3.81 30.41
C ARG A 447 -9.97 4.27 30.87
N TYR A 448 -9.26 3.43 31.62
CA TYR A 448 -7.91 3.78 32.08
C TYR A 448 -6.91 3.81 30.93
N VAL A 449 -7.06 2.92 29.94
CA VAL A 449 -6.21 2.94 28.73
C VAL A 449 -6.44 4.22 27.91
N LEU A 450 -7.69 4.60 27.69
CA LEU A 450 -8.05 5.77 26.89
C LEU A 450 -7.66 7.09 27.59
N ASP A 451 -7.87 7.17 28.90
CA ASP A 451 -7.67 8.41 29.66
C ASP A 451 -6.23 8.57 30.17
N GLY A 452 -5.42 7.52 30.17
CA GLY A 452 -4.09 7.51 30.77
C GLY A 452 -4.13 7.31 32.29
N GLY A 453 -5.10 6.53 32.77
CA GLY A 453 -5.30 6.24 34.20
C GLY A 453 -4.21 5.34 34.79
N THR A 454 -4.14 5.33 36.12
CA THR A 454 -3.12 4.58 36.87
C THR A 454 -3.75 3.46 37.68
N VAL A 455 -3.16 2.27 37.62
CA VAL A 455 -3.47 1.13 38.51
C VAL A 455 -2.23 0.76 39.31
N THR A 456 -2.41 0.41 40.57
CA THR A 456 -1.33 0.06 41.49
C THR A 456 -1.25 -1.45 41.72
N LEU A 457 -0.04 -2.03 41.65
CA LEU A 457 0.24 -3.43 41.96
C LEU A 457 1.58 -3.57 42.70
N ASP A 458 1.54 -3.82 44.00
CA ASP A 458 2.76 -4.04 44.77
C ASP A 458 3.21 -5.50 44.71
N LEU A 459 4.48 -5.72 44.37
CA LEU A 459 5.23 -6.98 44.36
C LEU A 459 6.07 -7.09 45.63
N VAL A 460 5.39 -7.08 46.77
CA VAL A 460 5.94 -7.34 48.11
C VAL A 460 5.18 -8.45 48.80
#